data_AF-A0A9P5NJM9-F1
#
_entry.id   AF-A0A9P5NJM9-F1
#
_cell.length_a   1.000
_cell.length_b   1.000
_cell.length_c   1.000
_cell.angle_alpha   90.00
_cell.angle_beta   90.00
_cell.angle_gamma   90.00
#
_symmetry.space_group_name_H-M   'P 1'
#
loop_
_entity.id
_entity.type
_entity.pdbx_description
1 polymer ?
#
loop_
_entity_poly.entity_id
_entity_poly.type
_entity_poly.pdbx_seq_one_letter_code
_entity_poly.pdbx_strand_id
1 'polypeptide(L)'
;MWVSGLTFLVCDTISTLPREVEYIWSKKWSVVKVLYLFMRYWTICQGAVASYEFSTVQKSLEVCRALVWFEVSIGGGTVLLVAIDIILSIRLHALYKRSRKVLVFLSALVIGEFVIQAYVVYKIGLSAVGSIFIAPLGFPILGCLTSPDLAITLPSWISTPLIAVIFFIMMLIKFYESMKLARSSGVRLSLTPVISAFIRDGTIYFLLVVVTLLAGALDSFLTSGAYLTLYQPWSAVSFAVTGTRLILNLREAASPDNAALARGDLGDLGTLRFAENRGLETDETM
;
A
#
# COMPACT_ATOMS: atom_id res chain seq x y z
N MET A 1 18.12 10.54 -6.71
CA MET A 1 16.84 9.80 -6.91
C MET A 1 16.03 9.71 -5.65
N TRP A 2 16.62 9.27 -4.52
CA TRP A 2 15.97 9.34 -3.21
C TRP A 2 15.47 10.73 -2.86
N VAL A 3 16.21 11.79 -3.19
CA VAL A 3 15.74 13.19 -3.05
C VAL A 3 14.44 13.44 -3.82
N SER A 4 14.32 12.92 -5.04
CA SER A 4 13.11 13.05 -5.87
C SER A 4 11.94 12.27 -5.28
N GLY A 5 12.17 11.04 -4.81
CA GLY A 5 11.16 10.25 -4.10
C GLY A 5 10.69 10.91 -2.80
N LEU A 6 11.62 11.44 -2.01
CA LEU A 6 11.33 12.19 -0.79
C LEU A 6 10.51 13.45 -1.09
N THR A 7 10.90 14.20 -2.13
CA THR A 7 10.15 15.39 -2.57
C THR A 7 8.72 15.01 -2.94
N PHE A 8 8.55 13.91 -3.69
CA PHE A 8 7.23 13.41 -4.05
C PHE A 8 6.40 13.04 -2.80
N LEU A 9 6.98 12.32 -1.84
CA LEU A 9 6.31 11.94 -0.58
C LEU A 9 5.86 13.17 0.23
N VAL A 10 6.72 14.19 0.31
CA VAL A 10 6.40 15.44 0.99
C VAL A 10 5.28 16.19 0.26
N CYS A 11 5.36 16.30 -1.07
CA CYS A 11 4.31 16.92 -1.88
C CYS A 11 2.96 16.19 -1.76
N ASP A 12 2.94 14.85 -1.79
CA ASP A 12 1.73 14.05 -1.56
C ASP A 12 1.17 14.29 -0.15
N THR A 13 2.05 14.37 0.85
CA THR A 13 1.65 14.64 2.24
C THR A 13 1.00 16.00 2.38
N ILE A 14 1.62 17.06 1.84
CA ILE A 14 1.05 18.42 1.86
C ILE A 14 -0.30 18.44 1.15
N SER A 15 -0.40 17.82 -0.02
CA SER A 15 -1.63 17.80 -0.83
C SER A 15 -2.80 17.08 -0.16
N THR A 16 -2.52 16.15 0.75
CA THR A 16 -3.54 15.35 1.45
C THR A 16 -3.76 15.79 2.89
N LEU A 17 -2.97 16.75 3.38
CA LEU A 17 -3.00 17.23 4.75
C LEU A 17 -4.41 17.69 5.21
N PRO A 18 -5.21 18.43 4.40
CA PRO A 18 -6.56 18.83 4.83
C PRO A 18 -7.45 17.62 5.15
N ARG A 19 -7.46 16.63 4.23
CA ARG A 19 -8.20 15.37 4.40
C ARG A 19 -7.64 14.55 5.55
N GLU A 20 -6.33 14.58 5.78
CA GLU A 20 -5.69 13.90 6.90
C GLU A 20 -6.17 14.48 8.24
N VAL A 21 -6.20 15.80 8.37
CA VAL A 21 -6.66 16.49 9.60
C VAL A 21 -8.10 16.10 9.92
N GLU A 22 -8.96 16.08 8.91
CA GLU A 22 -10.38 15.75 9.06
C GLU A 22 -10.63 14.26 9.37
N TYR A 23 -10.03 13.35 8.60
CA TYR A 23 -10.36 11.92 8.66
C TYR A 23 -9.44 11.09 9.55
N ILE A 24 -8.24 11.58 9.88
CA ILE A 24 -7.25 10.85 10.68
C ILE A 24 -7.09 11.52 12.05
N TRP A 25 -6.70 12.79 12.09
CA TRP A 25 -6.36 13.48 13.34
C TRP A 25 -7.58 13.66 14.23
N SER A 26 -8.70 14.13 13.67
CA SER A 26 -9.95 14.40 14.39
C SER A 26 -10.67 13.14 14.89
N LYS A 27 -10.23 11.94 14.51
CA LYS A 27 -10.86 10.66 14.91
C LYS A 27 -10.09 10.00 16.05
N LYS A 28 -10.82 9.21 16.86
CA LYS A 28 -10.26 8.41 17.97
C LYS A 28 -9.13 7.50 17.50
N TRP A 29 -8.21 7.19 18.42
CA TRP A 29 -7.12 6.25 18.17
C TRP A 29 -7.66 4.86 17.81
N SER A 30 -7.12 4.30 16.73
CA SER A 30 -7.44 2.97 16.23
C SER A 30 -6.22 2.37 15.53
N VAL A 31 -6.18 1.05 15.38
CA VAL A 31 -5.09 0.36 14.69
C VAL A 31 -4.86 0.93 13.28
N VAL A 32 -5.95 1.23 12.56
CA VAL A 32 -5.89 1.84 11.22
C VAL A 32 -5.27 3.24 11.26
N LYS A 33 -5.51 4.05 12.31
CA LYS A 33 -4.86 5.36 12.48
C LYS A 33 -3.36 5.20 12.68
N VAL A 34 -2.94 4.25 13.52
CA VAL A 34 -1.51 3.98 13.78
C VAL A 34 -0.82 3.52 12.50
N LEU A 35 -1.41 2.56 11.77
CA LEU A 35 -0.88 2.08 10.50
C LEU A 35 -0.76 3.19 9.44
N TYR A 36 -1.74 4.09 9.38
CA TYR A 36 -1.69 5.24 8.47
C TYR A 36 -0.51 6.17 8.81
N LEU A 37 -0.40 6.60 10.07
CA LEU A 37 0.68 7.49 10.50
C LEU A 37 2.03 6.82 10.33
N PHE A 38 2.12 5.53 10.66
CA PHE A 38 3.31 4.71 10.44
C PHE A 38 3.71 4.73 8.96
N MET A 39 2.84 4.28 8.04
CA MET A 39 3.14 4.24 6.60
C MET A 39 3.60 5.60 6.07
N ARG A 40 2.97 6.70 6.51
CA ARG A 40 3.30 8.05 6.05
C ARG A 40 4.64 8.53 6.58
N TYR A 41 4.78 8.65 7.90
CA TYR A 41 5.96 9.26 8.50
C TYR A 41 7.18 8.35 8.44
N TRP A 42 6.99 7.03 8.51
CA TRP A 42 8.10 6.08 8.35
C TRP A 42 8.74 6.21 6.98
N THR A 43 7.96 6.26 5.90
CA THR A 43 8.50 6.38 4.54
C THR A 43 9.20 7.73 4.31
N ILE A 44 8.73 8.82 4.93
CA ILE A 44 9.43 10.12 4.89
C ILE A 44 10.77 10.03 5.62
N CYS A 45 10.79 9.42 6.82
CA CYS A 45 12.03 9.21 7.58
C CYS A 45 13.02 8.34 6.81
N GLN A 46 12.57 7.20 6.27
CA GLN A 46 13.35 6.34 5.38
C GLN A 46 13.90 7.13 4.20
N GLY A 47 13.04 7.84 3.47
CA GLY A 47 13.45 8.63 2.31
C GLY A 47 14.48 9.71 2.64
N ALA A 48 14.43 10.29 3.84
CA ALA A 48 15.42 11.25 4.33
C ALA A 48 16.77 10.58 4.64
N VAL A 49 16.77 9.43 5.33
CA VAL A 49 17.99 8.66 5.64
C VAL A 49 18.66 8.18 4.36
N ALA A 50 17.91 7.56 3.45
CA ALA A 50 18.42 7.15 2.15
C ALA A 50 18.91 8.34 1.32
N SER A 51 18.20 9.47 1.33
CA SER A 51 18.67 10.69 0.65
C SER A 51 20.01 11.17 1.20
N TYR A 52 20.21 11.11 2.52
CA TYR A 52 21.50 11.43 3.14
C TYR A 52 22.59 10.45 2.71
N GLU A 53 22.33 9.15 2.78
CA GLU A 53 23.28 8.10 2.37
C GLU A 53 23.75 8.32 0.94
N PHE A 54 22.81 8.43 -0.01
CA PHE A 54 23.11 8.50 -1.44
C PHE A 54 23.51 9.90 -1.95
N SER A 55 23.49 10.94 -1.11
CA SER A 55 23.91 12.30 -1.49
C SER A 55 25.24 12.72 -0.88
N THR A 56 25.84 11.90 -0.03
CA THR A 56 27.10 12.24 0.66
C THR A 56 28.20 11.22 0.37
N VAL A 57 29.45 11.71 0.34
CA VAL A 57 30.63 10.84 0.25
C VAL A 57 30.89 10.28 1.64
N GLN A 58 30.62 8.98 1.82
CA GLN A 58 30.83 8.32 3.10
C GLN A 58 32.32 8.09 3.32
N LYS A 59 32.84 8.61 4.44
CA LYS A 59 34.27 8.49 4.82
C LYS A 59 34.54 7.37 5.83
N SER A 60 33.50 6.85 6.48
CA SER A 60 33.61 5.79 7.50
C SER A 60 32.88 4.52 7.06
N LEU A 61 33.59 3.39 7.13
CA LEU A 61 33.03 2.08 6.83
C LEU A 61 31.95 1.67 7.84
N GLU A 62 32.09 2.07 9.10
CA GLU A 62 31.14 1.74 10.16
C GLU A 62 29.79 2.43 9.95
N VAL A 63 29.82 3.72 9.57
CA VAL A 63 28.62 4.48 9.22
C VAL A 63 27.92 3.84 8.03
N CYS A 64 28.70 3.46 7.01
CA CYS A 64 28.18 2.81 5.81
C CYS A 64 27.53 1.45 6.12
N ARG A 65 28.15 0.63 6.98
CA ARG A 65 27.55 -0.63 7.46
C ARG A 65 26.24 -0.41 8.19
N ALA A 66 26.19 0.60 9.06
CA ALA A 66 24.98 0.92 9.81
C ALA A 66 23.83 1.39 8.91
N LEU A 67 24.12 2.26 7.92
CA LEU A 67 23.14 2.75 6.95
C LEU A 67 22.60 1.64 6.06
N VAL A 68 23.48 0.84 5.45
CA VAL A 68 23.08 -0.30 4.61
C VAL A 68 22.28 -1.32 5.41
N TRP A 69 22.69 -1.62 6.65
CA TRP A 69 21.95 -2.54 7.51
C TRP A 69 20.56 -1.99 7.86
N PHE A 70 20.47 -0.68 8.15
CA PHE A 70 19.21 -0.02 8.40
C PHE A 70 18.30 -0.11 7.17
N GLU A 71 18.77 0.30 5.99
CA GLU A 71 18.01 0.28 4.73
C GLU A 71 17.56 -1.13 4.32
N VAL A 72 18.39 -2.15 4.51
CA VAL A 72 18.01 -3.54 4.20
C VAL A 72 17.01 -4.09 5.21
N SER A 73 17.17 -3.74 6.49
CA SER A 73 16.37 -4.31 7.58
C SER A 73 15.09 -3.52 7.82
N ILE A 74 15.18 -2.47 8.63
CA ILE A 74 14.01 -1.77 9.19
C ILE A 74 13.58 -0.64 8.25
N GLY A 75 14.56 0.05 7.65
CA GLY A 75 14.37 1.05 6.61
C GLY A 75 13.95 0.44 5.27
N GLY A 76 13.81 -0.87 5.13
CA GLY A 76 13.45 -1.49 3.86
C GLY A 76 11.96 -1.42 3.53
N GLY A 77 11.62 -1.74 2.26
CA GLY A 77 10.23 -1.86 1.80
C GLY A 77 9.44 -2.98 2.50
N THR A 78 10.13 -3.94 3.14
CA THR A 78 9.52 -5.07 3.87
C THR A 78 8.56 -4.61 4.95
N VAL A 79 8.93 -3.60 5.74
CA VAL A 79 8.08 -3.14 6.85
C VAL A 79 6.82 -2.45 6.32
N LEU A 80 6.94 -1.72 5.20
CA LEU A 80 5.81 -1.10 4.52
C LEU A 80 4.86 -2.13 3.91
N LEU A 81 5.40 -3.19 3.30
CA LEU A 81 4.62 -4.30 2.76
C LEU A 81 3.81 -5.00 3.86
N VAL A 82 4.46 -5.36 4.97
CA VAL A 82 3.77 -5.97 6.13
C VAL A 82 2.64 -5.07 6.64
N ALA A 83 2.87 -3.76 6.70
CA ALA A 83 1.82 -2.82 7.08
C ALA A 83 0.65 -2.80 6.07
N ILE A 84 0.91 -2.89 4.76
CA ILE A 84 -0.12 -3.06 3.73
C ILE A 84 -0.90 -4.36 3.95
N ASP A 85 -0.22 -5.49 4.20
CA ASP A 85 -0.88 -6.78 4.39
C ASP A 85 -1.77 -6.79 5.64
N ILE A 86 -1.35 -6.10 6.70
CA ILE A 86 -2.18 -5.88 7.89
C ILE A 86 -3.41 -5.04 7.53
N ILE A 87 -3.25 -3.96 6.75
CA ILE A 87 -4.38 -3.12 6.30
C ILE A 87 -5.38 -3.95 5.48
N LEU A 88 -4.88 -4.75 4.53
CA LEU A 88 -5.71 -5.63 3.69
C LEU A 88 -6.39 -6.71 4.54
N SER A 89 -5.67 -7.30 5.50
CA SER A 89 -6.21 -8.31 6.41
C SER A 89 -7.34 -7.77 7.29
N ILE A 90 -7.19 -6.56 7.84
CA ILE A 90 -8.24 -5.89 8.62
C ILE A 90 -9.49 -5.68 7.76
N ARG A 91 -9.32 -5.22 6.52
CA ARG A 91 -10.43 -5.00 5.58
C ARG A 91 -11.14 -6.29 5.24
N LEU A 92 -10.38 -7.33 4.91
CA LEU A 92 -10.95 -8.60 4.54
C LEU A 92 -11.66 -9.25 5.72
N HIS A 93 -11.10 -9.15 6.92
CA HIS A 93 -11.74 -9.62 8.13
C HIS A 93 -13.09 -8.91 8.40
N ALA A 94 -13.17 -7.60 8.16
CA ALA A 94 -14.41 -6.85 8.24
C ALA A 94 -15.44 -7.32 7.19
N LEU A 95 -15.00 -7.56 5.95
CA LEU A 95 -15.86 -8.01 4.84
C LEU A 95 -16.42 -9.44 5.06
N TYR A 96 -15.65 -10.30 5.72
CA TYR A 96 -16.06 -11.65 6.12
C TYR A 96 -16.81 -11.69 7.46
N LYS A 97 -17.51 -10.59 7.81
CA LYS A 97 -18.34 -10.48 9.04
C LYS A 97 -17.60 -10.89 10.31
N ARG A 98 -16.30 -10.60 10.40
CA ARG A 98 -15.41 -10.96 11.52
C ARG A 98 -15.32 -12.47 11.83
N SER A 99 -15.39 -13.32 10.81
CA SER A 99 -15.19 -14.77 10.98
C SER A 99 -13.80 -15.09 11.56
N ARG A 100 -13.76 -15.85 12.67
CA ARG A 100 -12.50 -16.29 13.30
C ARG A 100 -11.67 -17.19 12.39
N LYS A 101 -12.32 -18.02 11.56
CA LYS A 101 -11.62 -18.91 10.61
C LYS A 101 -10.82 -18.09 9.59
N VAL A 102 -11.43 -17.02 9.07
CA VAL A 102 -10.78 -16.12 8.13
C VAL A 102 -9.65 -15.36 8.82
N LEU A 103 -9.84 -14.90 10.06
CA LEU A 103 -8.77 -14.23 10.80
C LEU A 103 -7.54 -15.12 10.97
N VAL A 104 -7.73 -16.39 11.38
CA VAL A 104 -6.63 -17.35 11.55
C VAL A 104 -5.93 -17.59 10.22
N PHE A 105 -6.68 -17.78 9.12
CA PHE A 105 -6.11 -17.95 7.79
C PHE A 105 -5.28 -16.73 7.34
N LEU A 106 -5.83 -15.51 7.45
CA LEU A 106 -5.11 -14.29 7.05
C LEU A 106 -3.89 -14.04 7.93
N SER A 107 -4.02 -14.26 9.24
CA SER A 107 -2.88 -14.11 10.16
C SER A 107 -1.77 -15.11 9.82
N ALA A 108 -2.12 -16.36 9.47
CA ALA A 108 -1.15 -17.35 9.03
C ALA A 108 -0.43 -16.93 7.74
N LEU A 109 -1.13 -16.32 6.77
CA LEU A 109 -0.51 -15.78 5.56
C LEU A 109 0.47 -14.65 5.87
N VAL A 110 0.04 -13.65 6.65
CA VAL A 110 0.89 -12.49 7.02
C VAL A 110 2.12 -12.94 7.82
N ILE A 111 1.95 -13.87 8.76
CA ILE A 111 3.07 -14.41 9.56
C ILE A 111 4.02 -15.21 8.66
N GLY A 112 3.49 -16.05 7.77
CA GLY A 112 4.29 -16.82 6.82
C GLY A 112 5.12 -15.92 5.91
N GLU A 113 4.51 -14.86 5.37
CA GLU A 113 5.20 -13.85 4.58
C GLU A 113 6.30 -13.15 5.37
N PHE A 114 5.97 -12.70 6.58
CA PHE A 114 6.93 -12.02 7.46
C PHE A 114 8.15 -12.89 7.75
N VAL A 115 7.95 -14.19 8.01
CA VAL A 115 9.07 -15.13 8.26
C VAL A 115 9.95 -15.30 7.03
N ILE A 116 9.36 -15.46 5.84
CA ILE A 116 10.12 -15.57 4.58
C ILE A 116 10.92 -14.29 4.35
N GLN A 117 10.27 -13.13 4.48
CA GLN A 117 10.91 -11.84 4.25
C GLN A 117 11.99 -11.54 5.27
N ALA A 118 11.77 -11.82 6.56
CA ALA A 118 12.78 -11.65 7.60
C ALA A 118 14.01 -12.53 7.35
N TYR A 119 13.83 -13.76 6.89
CA TYR A 119 14.94 -14.65 6.52
C TYR A 119 15.74 -14.09 5.34
N VAL A 120 15.06 -13.64 4.29
CA VAL A 120 15.71 -13.05 3.10
C VAL A 120 16.46 -11.78 3.49
N VAL A 121 15.82 -10.86 4.22
CA VAL A 121 16.41 -9.61 4.73
C VAL A 121 17.66 -9.88 5.58
N TYR A 122 17.62 -10.88 6.47
CA TYR A 122 18.76 -11.23 7.28
C TYR A 122 19.94 -11.73 6.43
N LYS A 123 19.66 -12.63 5.48
CA LYS A 123 20.69 -13.23 4.62
C LYS A 123 21.29 -12.21 3.65
N ILE A 124 20.47 -11.36 3.04
CA ILE A 124 20.93 -10.29 2.16
C ILE A 124 21.68 -9.21 2.94
N GLY A 125 21.24 -8.87 4.16
CA GLY A 125 21.93 -7.93 5.04
C GLY A 125 23.35 -8.39 5.39
N LEU A 126 23.51 -9.67 5.74
CA LEU A 126 24.84 -10.25 5.99
C LEU A 126 25.74 -10.20 4.76
N SER A 127 25.18 -10.54 3.58
CA SER A 127 25.91 -10.49 2.31
C SER A 127 26.29 -9.06 1.92
N ALA A 128 25.37 -8.10 2.10
CA ALA A 128 25.58 -6.69 1.79
C ALA A 128 26.65 -6.09 2.70
N VAL A 129 26.55 -6.27 4.03
CA VAL A 129 27.52 -5.75 5.00
C VAL A 129 28.91 -6.37 4.83
N GLY A 130 28.98 -7.65 4.47
CA GLY A 130 30.23 -8.36 4.21
C GLY A 130 30.94 -7.93 2.92
N SER A 131 30.21 -7.37 1.95
CA SER A 131 30.73 -6.95 0.64
C SER A 131 30.90 -5.43 0.50
N ILE A 132 30.79 -4.66 1.59
CA ILE A 132 30.92 -3.20 1.53
C ILE A 132 32.36 -2.78 1.25
N PHE A 133 32.52 -1.88 0.29
CA PHE A 133 33.78 -1.17 0.05
C PHE A 133 33.53 0.33 -0.16
N ILE A 134 34.53 1.14 0.19
CA ILE A 134 34.49 2.61 0.02
C ILE A 134 35.12 2.95 -1.33
N ALA A 135 34.59 3.98 -1.99
CA ALA A 135 35.19 4.50 -3.22
C ALA A 135 36.64 4.97 -2.97
N PRO A 136 37.60 4.61 -3.87
CA PRO A 136 38.98 5.05 -3.72
C PRO A 136 39.11 6.58 -3.77
N LEU A 137 40.03 7.14 -2.96
CA LEU A 137 40.29 8.59 -2.92
C LEU A 137 40.60 9.12 -4.33
N GLY A 138 39.80 10.07 -4.81
CA GLY A 138 39.92 10.68 -6.13
C GLY A 138 38.70 10.49 -7.03
N PHE A 139 37.81 9.55 -6.71
CA PHE A 139 36.55 9.36 -7.42
C PHE A 139 35.37 9.75 -6.51
N PRO A 140 34.62 10.83 -6.83
CA PRO A 140 33.47 11.26 -6.03
C PRO A 140 32.25 10.36 -6.30
N ILE A 141 32.33 9.09 -5.93
CA ILE A 141 31.17 8.19 -5.95
C ILE A 141 30.40 8.41 -4.64
N LEU A 142 29.12 8.72 -4.76
CA LEU A 142 28.23 9.00 -3.64
C LEU A 142 27.64 7.70 -3.09
N GLY A 143 27.40 7.65 -1.78
CA GLY A 143 26.78 6.51 -1.11
C GLY A 143 27.70 5.32 -0.85
N CYS A 144 27.07 4.23 -0.41
CA CYS A 144 27.70 2.98 -0.05
C CYS A 144 27.70 1.99 -1.20
N LEU A 145 28.86 1.42 -1.54
CA LEU A 145 28.98 0.40 -2.57
C LEU A 145 28.95 -0.99 -1.95
N THR A 146 28.09 -1.84 -2.48
CA THR A 146 27.83 -3.20 -2.01
C THR A 146 27.50 -4.09 -3.22
N SER A 147 27.88 -5.36 -3.16
CA SER A 147 27.60 -6.34 -4.21
C SER A 147 27.01 -7.60 -3.58
N PRO A 148 25.74 -7.53 -3.15
CA PRO A 148 25.12 -8.63 -2.43
C PRO A 148 24.69 -9.76 -3.38
N ASP A 149 24.55 -10.97 -2.84
CA ASP A 149 24.02 -12.10 -3.60
C ASP A 149 22.51 -11.98 -3.79
N LEU A 150 22.10 -11.58 -4.99
CA LEU A 150 20.70 -11.32 -5.35
C LEU A 150 19.87 -12.61 -5.45
N ALA A 151 20.49 -13.78 -5.62
CA ALA A 151 19.77 -15.06 -5.69
C ALA A 151 18.99 -15.34 -4.39
N ILE A 152 19.44 -14.77 -3.27
CA ILE A 152 18.79 -14.85 -1.96
C ILE A 152 17.40 -14.20 -1.98
N THR A 153 17.14 -13.24 -2.88
CA THR A 153 15.88 -12.49 -2.97
C THR A 153 14.78 -13.20 -3.75
N LEU A 154 15.10 -14.28 -4.47
CA LEU A 154 14.14 -15.03 -5.30
C LEU A 154 12.87 -15.46 -4.55
N PRO A 155 12.94 -15.98 -3.30
CA PRO A 155 11.73 -16.36 -2.57
C PRO A 155 10.79 -15.18 -2.32
N SER A 156 11.32 -13.97 -2.08
CA SER A 156 10.53 -12.76 -1.86
C SER A 156 9.78 -12.32 -3.13
N TRP A 157 10.43 -12.42 -4.29
CA TRP A 157 9.82 -12.07 -5.58
C TRP A 157 8.70 -13.02 -6.02
N ILE A 158 8.59 -14.19 -5.40
CA ILE A 158 7.51 -15.15 -5.65
C ILE A 158 6.44 -15.05 -4.56
N SER A 159 6.84 -15.06 -3.30
CA SER A 159 5.91 -15.11 -2.17
C SER A 159 5.06 -13.85 -2.03
N THR A 160 5.64 -12.65 -2.17
CA THR A 160 4.89 -11.41 -1.97
C THR A 160 3.83 -11.15 -3.04
N PRO A 161 4.12 -11.27 -4.36
CA PRO A 161 3.08 -11.16 -5.37
C PRO A 161 1.98 -12.22 -5.22
N LEU A 162 2.35 -13.45 -4.86
CA LEU A 162 1.39 -14.54 -4.64
C LEU A 162 0.40 -14.19 -3.52
N ILE A 163 0.89 -13.72 -2.38
CA ILE A 163 0.04 -13.37 -1.23
C ILE A 163 -0.81 -12.14 -1.54
N ALA A 164 -0.25 -11.13 -2.20
CA ALA A 164 -0.99 -9.97 -2.66
C ALA A 164 -2.16 -10.37 -3.59
N VAL A 165 -1.92 -11.27 -4.55
CA VAL A 165 -2.95 -11.80 -5.45
C VAL A 165 -4.02 -12.58 -4.68
N ILE A 166 -3.66 -13.40 -3.69
CA ILE A 166 -4.62 -14.10 -2.83
C ILE A 166 -5.54 -13.11 -2.11
N PHE A 167 -4.98 -12.08 -1.46
CA PHE A 167 -5.77 -11.05 -0.78
C PHE A 167 -6.74 -10.34 -1.75
N PHE A 168 -6.26 -9.99 -2.95
CA PHE A 168 -7.07 -9.32 -3.95
C PHE A 168 -8.20 -10.20 -4.48
N ILE A 169 -7.92 -11.46 -4.81
CA ILE A 169 -8.94 -12.41 -5.27
C ILE A 169 -10.01 -12.63 -4.19
N MET A 170 -9.61 -12.84 -2.93
CA MET A 170 -10.57 -13.00 -1.83
C MET A 170 -11.43 -11.74 -1.65
N MET A 171 -10.81 -10.56 -1.75
CA MET A 171 -11.51 -9.29 -1.68
C MET A 171 -12.54 -9.16 -2.81
N LEU A 172 -12.15 -9.45 -4.06
CA LEU A 172 -13.04 -9.42 -5.23
C LEU A 172 -14.18 -10.43 -5.14
N ILE A 173 -13.91 -11.67 -4.76
CA ILE A 173 -14.93 -12.73 -4.65
C ILE A 173 -15.97 -12.32 -3.61
N LYS A 174 -15.53 -11.97 -2.41
CA LYS A 174 -16.47 -11.65 -1.32
C LYS A 174 -17.25 -10.38 -1.60
N PHE A 175 -16.60 -9.46 -2.28
CA PHE A 175 -17.23 -8.24 -2.76
C PHE A 175 -18.33 -8.54 -3.80
N TYR A 176 -18.02 -9.35 -4.82
CA TYR A 176 -18.99 -9.74 -5.86
C TYR A 176 -20.19 -10.50 -5.27
N GLU A 177 -19.94 -11.39 -4.30
CA GLU A 177 -20.99 -12.08 -3.55
C GLU A 177 -21.90 -11.09 -2.81
N SER A 178 -21.31 -10.10 -2.13
CA SER A 178 -22.06 -9.07 -1.40
C SER A 178 -22.94 -8.22 -2.33
N MET A 179 -22.43 -7.90 -3.52
CA MET A 179 -23.18 -7.17 -4.56
C MET A 179 -24.30 -8.01 -5.17
N LYS A 180 -24.03 -9.30 -5.47
CA LYS A 180 -25.03 -10.22 -6.02
C LYS A 180 -26.19 -10.41 -5.05
N LEU A 181 -25.89 -10.56 -3.75
CA LEU A 181 -26.90 -10.66 -2.70
C LEU A 181 -27.73 -9.38 -2.61
N ALA A 182 -27.10 -8.20 -2.59
CA ALA A 182 -27.81 -6.92 -2.57
C ALA A 182 -28.75 -6.76 -3.79
N ARG A 183 -28.28 -7.11 -4.98
CA ARG A 183 -29.10 -7.05 -6.21
C ARG A 183 -30.28 -8.03 -6.19
N SER A 184 -30.08 -9.22 -5.63
CA SER A 184 -31.11 -10.27 -5.55
C SER A 184 -32.19 -9.99 -4.51
N SER A 185 -31.89 -9.23 -3.46
CA SER A 185 -32.85 -8.96 -2.38
C SER A 185 -33.79 -7.78 -2.67
N GLY A 186 -33.69 -7.12 -3.83
CA GLY A 186 -34.48 -5.91 -4.15
C GLY A 186 -34.16 -4.68 -3.29
N VAL A 187 -33.44 -4.87 -2.18
CA VAL A 187 -32.87 -3.83 -1.35
C VAL A 187 -31.72 -3.18 -2.13
N ARG A 188 -31.94 -1.98 -2.65
CA ARG A 188 -30.86 -1.08 -3.08
C ARG A 188 -30.06 -0.70 -1.85
N LEU A 189 -29.17 -1.58 -1.38
CA LEU A 189 -28.30 -1.31 -0.24
C LEU A 189 -27.44 -0.08 -0.57
N SER A 190 -27.85 1.07 -0.04
CA SER A 190 -27.14 2.12 0.73
C SER A 190 -25.59 2.23 0.73
N LEU A 191 -24.88 1.50 -0.13
CA LEU A 191 -23.43 1.33 -0.12
C LEU A 191 -22.79 1.69 -1.46
N THR A 192 -23.55 1.99 -2.52
CA THR A 192 -23.06 2.20 -3.89
C THR A 192 -21.83 3.14 -4.00
N PRO A 193 -21.77 4.30 -3.33
CA PRO A 193 -20.59 5.18 -3.45
C PRO A 193 -19.40 4.70 -2.62
N VAL A 194 -19.60 4.18 -1.40
CA VAL A 194 -18.51 3.64 -0.56
C VAL A 194 -17.89 2.41 -1.19
N ILE A 195 -18.75 1.56 -1.76
CA ILE A 195 -18.36 0.35 -2.47
C ILE A 195 -17.71 0.68 -3.82
N SER A 196 -18.26 1.61 -4.60
CA SER A 196 -17.69 2.00 -5.89
C SER A 196 -16.32 2.65 -5.72
N ALA A 197 -16.17 3.54 -4.74
CA ALA A 197 -14.88 4.09 -4.35
C ALA A 197 -13.92 2.97 -3.90
N PHE A 198 -14.40 1.99 -3.14
CA PHE A 198 -13.58 0.86 -2.69
C PHE A 198 -13.04 0.00 -3.84
N ILE A 199 -13.84 -0.31 -4.88
CA ILE A 199 -13.36 -1.07 -6.05
C ILE A 199 -12.48 -0.20 -6.93
N ARG A 200 -12.95 0.99 -7.30
CA ARG A 200 -12.24 1.86 -8.25
C ARG A 200 -10.88 2.22 -7.66
N ASP A 201 -10.87 2.66 -6.42
CA ASP A 201 -9.65 3.10 -5.77
C ASP A 201 -8.82 1.90 -5.31
N GLY A 202 -9.44 0.88 -4.72
CA GLY A 202 -8.74 -0.34 -4.26
C GLY A 202 -8.07 -1.14 -5.39
N THR A 203 -8.71 -1.21 -6.56
CA THR A 203 -8.14 -1.90 -7.74
C THR A 203 -6.97 -1.11 -8.33
N ILE A 204 -7.08 0.23 -8.43
CA ILE A 204 -6.00 1.07 -8.95
C ILE A 204 -4.76 0.95 -8.06
N TYR A 205 -4.91 1.05 -6.74
CA TYR A 205 -3.78 0.93 -5.83
C TYR A 205 -3.22 -0.50 -5.75
N PHE A 206 -4.06 -1.53 -5.92
CA PHE A 206 -3.59 -2.91 -6.05
C PHE A 206 -2.75 -3.11 -7.33
N LEU A 207 -3.25 -2.63 -8.49
CA LEU A 207 -2.50 -2.68 -9.74
C LEU A 207 -1.17 -1.93 -9.63
N LEU A 208 -1.15 -0.80 -8.93
CA LEU A 208 0.07 -0.04 -8.65
C LEU A 208 1.09 -0.87 -7.85
N VAL A 209 0.64 -1.62 -6.83
CA VAL A 209 1.50 -2.55 -6.07
C VAL A 209 2.02 -3.68 -6.97
N VAL A 210 1.16 -4.31 -7.78
CA VAL A 210 1.58 -5.38 -8.69
C VAL A 210 2.61 -4.89 -9.70
N VAL A 211 2.38 -3.75 -10.33
CA VAL A 211 3.33 -3.14 -11.28
C VAL A 211 4.67 -2.84 -10.59
N THR A 212 4.61 -2.31 -9.37
CA THR A 212 5.79 -2.05 -8.55
C THR A 212 6.55 -3.36 -8.31
N LEU A 213 5.89 -4.40 -7.78
CA LEU A 213 6.51 -5.70 -7.52
C LEU A 213 7.11 -6.35 -8.78
N LEU A 214 6.42 -6.27 -9.93
CA LEU A 214 6.93 -6.77 -11.20
C LEU A 214 8.16 -5.99 -11.65
N ALA A 215 8.16 -4.67 -11.54
CA ALA A 215 9.32 -3.85 -11.87
C ALA A 215 10.53 -4.21 -10.98
N GLY A 216 10.33 -4.43 -9.68
CA GLY A 216 11.38 -4.84 -8.77
C GLY A 216 11.91 -6.26 -9.07
N ALA A 217 11.02 -7.19 -9.43
CA ALA A 217 11.43 -8.52 -9.84
C ALA A 217 12.28 -8.46 -11.12
N LEU A 218 11.81 -7.74 -12.14
CA LEU A 218 12.54 -7.53 -13.39
C LEU A 218 13.90 -6.88 -13.13
N ASP A 219 13.96 -5.86 -12.29
CA ASP A 219 15.20 -5.19 -11.92
C ASP A 219 16.20 -6.15 -11.23
N SER A 220 15.69 -7.04 -10.37
CA SER A 220 16.52 -8.06 -9.71
C SER A 220 17.07 -9.13 -10.66
N PHE A 221 16.41 -9.38 -11.80
CA PHE A 221 16.84 -10.37 -12.80
C PHE A 221 17.67 -9.78 -13.94
N LEU A 222 17.35 -8.56 -14.37
CA LEU A 222 17.92 -7.92 -15.56
C LEU A 222 19.08 -7.00 -15.23
N THR A 223 19.13 -6.49 -14.00
CA THR A 223 20.05 -5.44 -13.61
C THR A 223 20.99 -5.93 -12.51
N SER A 224 22.23 -5.46 -12.57
CA SER A 224 23.26 -5.77 -11.58
C SER A 224 23.98 -4.50 -11.14
N GLY A 225 24.54 -4.51 -9.94
CA GLY A 225 25.27 -3.38 -9.38
C GLY A 225 24.39 -2.19 -9.02
N ALA A 226 24.87 -0.97 -9.26
CA ALA A 226 24.28 0.26 -8.73
C ALA A 226 22.87 0.57 -9.27
N TYR A 227 22.48 -0.01 -10.40
CA TYR A 227 21.17 0.24 -11.03
C TYR A 227 19.99 -0.33 -10.21
N LEU A 228 20.22 -1.32 -9.35
CA LEU A 228 19.19 -1.87 -8.46
C LEU A 228 18.62 -0.84 -7.48
N THR A 229 19.43 0.18 -7.15
CA THR A 229 19.03 1.26 -6.23
C THR A 229 18.06 2.26 -6.88
N LEU A 230 17.89 2.22 -8.21
CA LEU A 230 17.02 3.14 -8.93
C LEU A 230 15.54 2.88 -8.66
N TYR A 231 15.17 1.60 -8.53
CA TYR A 231 13.77 1.18 -8.32
C TYR A 231 13.31 1.40 -6.86
N GLN A 232 14.22 1.26 -5.88
CA GLN A 232 13.91 1.33 -4.45
C GLN A 232 13.08 2.56 -4.02
N PRO A 233 13.46 3.82 -4.33
CA PRO A 233 12.68 4.99 -3.89
C PRO A 233 11.25 4.98 -4.44
N TRP A 234 11.07 4.55 -5.68
CA TRP A 234 9.75 4.49 -6.31
C TRP A 234 8.89 3.38 -5.71
N SER A 235 9.49 2.26 -5.31
CA SER A 235 8.78 1.21 -4.59
C SER A 235 8.27 1.68 -3.23
N ALA A 236 9.09 2.42 -2.46
CA ALA A 236 8.71 2.99 -1.18
C ALA A 236 7.57 4.01 -1.33
N VAL A 237 7.66 4.89 -2.34
CA VAL A 237 6.61 5.83 -2.72
C VAL A 237 5.31 5.09 -3.04
N SER A 238 5.37 4.08 -3.90
CA SER A 238 4.22 3.26 -4.29
C SER A 238 3.52 2.62 -3.10
N PHE A 239 4.28 2.00 -2.19
CA PHE A 239 3.73 1.35 -1.00
C PHE A 239 3.11 2.37 -0.03
N ALA A 240 3.79 3.49 0.22
CA ALA A 240 3.28 4.54 1.09
C ALA A 240 2.00 5.17 0.55
N VAL A 241 1.97 5.53 -0.73
CA VAL A 241 0.79 6.11 -1.40
C VAL A 241 -0.35 5.11 -1.39
N THR A 242 -0.12 3.86 -1.77
CA THR A 242 -1.16 2.83 -1.71
C THR A 242 -1.71 2.66 -0.31
N GLY A 243 -0.87 2.43 0.70
CA GLY A 243 -1.33 2.21 2.08
C GLY A 243 -2.13 3.40 2.64
N THR A 244 -1.62 4.61 2.44
CA THR A 244 -2.26 5.84 2.95
C THR A 244 -3.57 6.16 2.23
N ARG A 245 -3.58 6.14 0.89
CA ARG A 245 -4.79 6.46 0.08
C ARG A 245 -5.88 5.43 0.27
N LEU A 246 -5.49 4.15 0.36
CA LEU A 246 -6.42 3.06 0.62
C LEU A 246 -7.19 3.33 1.93
N ILE A 247 -6.50 3.70 3.02
CA ILE A 247 -7.11 4.08 4.30
C ILE A 247 -7.95 5.36 4.19
N LEU A 248 -7.39 6.41 3.60
CA LEU A 248 -8.00 7.74 3.55
C LEU A 248 -9.31 7.72 2.78
N ASN A 249 -9.32 7.13 1.58
CA ASN A 249 -10.50 7.04 0.73
C ASN A 249 -11.61 6.23 1.42
N LEU A 250 -11.26 5.16 2.16
CA LEU A 250 -12.24 4.40 2.93
C LEU A 250 -12.88 5.23 4.06
N ARG A 251 -12.07 6.03 4.78
CA ARG A 251 -12.59 6.87 5.88
C ARG A 251 -13.45 8.02 5.39
N GLU A 252 -13.04 8.65 4.29
CA GLU A 252 -13.82 9.70 3.63
C GLU A 252 -15.16 9.15 3.12
N ALA A 253 -15.14 7.98 2.48
CA ALA A 253 -16.36 7.33 2.04
C ALA A 253 -17.29 6.94 3.21
N ALA A 254 -16.72 6.57 4.35
CA ALA A 254 -17.47 6.26 5.58
C ALA A 254 -17.87 7.51 6.40
N SER A 255 -17.55 8.73 5.95
CA SER A 255 -17.90 9.94 6.69
C SER A 255 -19.42 10.19 6.67
N PRO A 256 -19.99 10.78 7.75
CA PRO A 256 -21.42 11.04 7.83
C PRO A 256 -21.96 11.91 6.69
N ASP A 257 -21.17 12.89 6.25
CA ASP A 257 -21.56 13.85 5.22
C ASP A 257 -21.65 13.17 3.85
N ASN A 258 -20.65 12.37 3.47
CA ASN A 258 -20.70 11.58 2.23
C ASN A 258 -21.77 10.48 2.28
N ALA A 259 -21.99 9.88 3.45
CA ALA A 259 -23.07 8.92 3.66
C ALA A 259 -24.47 9.57 3.65
N ALA A 260 -24.58 10.88 3.91
CA ALA A 260 -25.82 11.65 3.82
C ALA A 260 -26.08 12.12 2.38
N LEU A 261 -25.07 12.63 1.68
CA LEU A 261 -25.14 12.99 0.26
C LEU A 261 -25.52 11.79 -0.61
N ALA A 262 -24.89 10.64 -0.36
CA ALA A 262 -25.24 9.37 -1.02
C ALA A 262 -26.71 8.96 -0.80
N ARG A 263 -27.29 9.32 0.34
CA ARG A 263 -28.72 9.07 0.63
C ARG A 263 -29.62 10.10 -0.05
N GLY A 264 -29.19 11.36 -0.15
CA GLY A 264 -29.91 12.45 -0.84
C GLY A 264 -30.06 12.20 -2.34
N ASP A 265 -28.97 11.91 -3.04
CA ASP A 265 -28.98 11.60 -4.49
C ASP A 265 -29.87 10.38 -4.81
N LEU A 266 -29.92 9.40 -3.92
CA LEU A 266 -30.80 8.23 -4.06
C LEU A 266 -32.28 8.58 -3.84
N GLY A 267 -32.56 9.53 -2.96
CA GLY A 267 -33.90 10.08 -2.76
C GLY A 267 -34.41 10.68 -4.07
N ASP A 268 -33.62 11.57 -4.66
CA ASP A 268 -33.95 12.27 -5.91
C ASP A 268 -34.11 11.31 -7.10
N LEU A 269 -33.20 10.33 -7.27
CA LEU A 269 -33.34 9.30 -8.32
C LEU A 269 -34.56 8.39 -8.10
N GLY A 270 -34.93 8.15 -6.85
CA GLY A 270 -36.15 7.43 -6.49
C GLY A 270 -37.38 8.20 -6.96
N THR A 271 -37.47 9.49 -6.60
CA THR A 271 -38.56 10.37 -7.02
C THR A 271 -38.66 10.50 -8.53
N LEU A 272 -37.53 10.60 -9.25
CA LEU A 272 -37.51 10.65 -10.72
C LEU A 272 -38.07 9.38 -11.36
N ARG A 273 -37.72 8.19 -10.86
CA ARG A 273 -38.31 6.92 -11.34
C ARG A 273 -39.77 6.75 -10.98
N PHE A 274 -40.21 7.20 -9.80
CA PHE A 274 -41.62 7.18 -9.43
C PHE A 274 -42.45 8.19 -10.24
N ALA A 275 -41.85 9.30 -10.68
CA ALA A 275 -42.47 10.24 -11.60
C ALA A 275 -42.53 9.68 -13.03
N GLU A 276 -41.47 9.03 -13.50
CA GLU A 276 -41.41 8.38 -14.82
C GLU A 276 -42.40 7.21 -14.93
N ASN A 277 -42.49 6.35 -13.92
CA ASN A 277 -43.50 5.27 -13.90
C ASN A 277 -44.93 5.82 -13.81
N ARG A 278 -45.18 6.91 -13.07
CA ARG A 278 -46.49 7.55 -13.06
C ARG A 278 -46.85 8.19 -14.40
N GLY A 279 -45.86 8.75 -15.10
CA GLY A 279 -46.05 9.29 -16.45
C GLY A 279 -46.42 8.21 -17.47
N LEU A 280 -45.80 7.03 -17.37
CA LEU A 280 -46.10 5.88 -18.23
C LEU A 280 -47.49 5.27 -17.94
N GLU A 281 -47.93 5.18 -16.68
CA GLU A 281 -49.28 4.70 -16.33
C GLU A 281 -50.40 5.64 -16.84
N THR A 282 -50.13 6.94 -16.92
CA THR A 282 -51.11 7.91 -17.47
C THR A 282 -51.22 7.89 -18.99
N ASP A 283 -50.22 7.41 -19.73
CA ASP A 283 -50.26 7.31 -21.19
C ASP A 283 -50.88 5.97 -21.68
N GLU A 284 -50.88 4.91 -20.86
CA GLU A 284 -51.56 3.64 -21.21
C GLU A 284 -53.08 3.66 -20.94
N THR A 285 -53.59 4.73 -20.32
CA THR A 285 -55.02 4.87 -19.96
C THR A 285 -55.80 5.86 -20.84
N MET A 286 -55.21 6.36 -21.92
CA MET A 286 -55.86 7.22 -22.92
C MET A 286 -55.88 6.56 -24.31
#